data_AF-A0A2J8LJB9-F1
#
_entry.id   AF-A0A2J8LJB9-F1
#
_cell.length_a   1.000
_cell.length_b   1.000
_cell.length_c   1.000
_cell.angle_alpha   90.00
_cell.angle_beta   90.00
_cell.angle_gamma   90.00
#
_symmetry.space_group_name_H-M   'P 1'
#
loop_
_entity.id
_entity.type
_entity.pdbx_description
1 polymer ?
#
loop_
_entity_poly.entity_id
_entity_poly.type
_entity_poly.pdbx_seq_one_letter_code
_entity_poly.pdbx_strand_id
1 'polypeptide(L)' 'MNISVDLETIYAELVLDVGRVTLGENSRKKMKDCKLRKKQNESVSRAMCALLNSGGGVIKAEIENEDYS' A
#
# COMPACT_ATOMS: atom_id res chain seq x y z
N MET A 1 5.38 7.34 3.98
CA MET A 1 3.93 7.13 4.11
C MET A 1 3.32 8.50 4.27
N ASN A 2 2.46 8.89 3.34
CA ASN A 2 1.79 10.18 3.38
C ASN A 2 0.31 9.96 3.71
N ILE A 3 -0.30 10.96 4.35
CA ILE A 3 -1.69 10.94 4.77
C ILE A 3 -2.42 12.05 4.00
N SER A 4 -3.54 11.71 3.37
CA SER A 4 -4.42 12.66 2.71
C SER A 4 -5.88 12.24 2.91
N VAL A 5 -6.79 13.14 2.59
CA VAL A 5 -8.23 12.84 2.54
C VAL A 5 -8.65 12.98 1.09
N ASP A 6 -9.26 11.94 0.54
CA ASP A 6 -9.89 12.00 -0.77
C ASP A 6 -11.31 12.56 -0.62
N LEU A 7 -11.61 13.59 -1.41
CA LEU A 7 -12.90 14.27 -1.44
C LEU A 7 -13.67 14.02 -2.75
N GLU A 8 -13.09 13.26 -3.69
CA GLU A 8 -13.73 12.92 -4.97
C GLU A 8 -14.75 11.78 -4.82
N THR A 9 -14.62 10.98 -3.76
CA THR A 9 -15.57 9.93 -3.37
C THR A 9 -16.84 10.53 -2.75
N ILE A 10 -17.93 9.76 -2.72
CA ILE A 10 -19.25 10.17 -2.18
C ILE A 10 -19.19 10.52 -0.68
N TYR A 11 -18.12 10.11 0.00
CA TYR A 11 -17.78 10.41 1.39
C TYR A 11 -16.26 10.60 1.50
N ALA A 12 -15.80 11.42 2.45
CA ALA A 12 -14.38 11.66 2.66
C ALA A 12 -13.67 10.38 3.09
N GLU A 13 -12.74 9.88 2.28
CA GLU A 13 -11.95 8.68 2.59
C GLU A 13 -10.55 9.07 3.06
N LEU A 14 -10.13 8.55 4.22
CA LEU A 14 -8.75 8.66 4.66
C LEU A 14 -7.86 7.82 3.74
N VAL A 15 -6.90 8.45 3.07
CA VAL A 15 -5.97 7.79 2.16
C VAL A 15 -4.58 7.75 2.77
N LEU A 16 -4.03 6.55 2.85
CA LEU A 16 -2.66 6.31 3.29
C LEU A 16 -1.81 5.86 2.09
N ASP A 17 -0.91 6.72 1.64
CA ASP A 17 0.00 6.43 0.54
C ASP A 17 1.25 5.68 1.04
N VAL A 18 1.41 4.44 0.58
CA VAL A 18 2.55 3.56 0.92
C VAL A 18 3.67 3.58 -0.13
N GLY A 19 3.53 4.35 -1.20
CA GLY A 19 4.46 4.47 -2.31
C GLY A 19 4.44 3.28 -3.26
N ARG A 20 5.58 3.05 -3.93
CA ARG A 20 5.76 1.96 -4.91
C ARG A 20 5.83 0.59 -4.23
N VAL A 21 5.01 -0.34 -4.69
CA VAL A 21 4.92 -1.71 -4.19
C VAL A 21 4.93 -2.70 -5.35
N THR A 22 5.81 -3.70 -5.28
CA THR A 22 5.73 -4.86 -6.17
C THR A 22 4.55 -5.74 -5.71
N LEU A 23 3.61 -6.04 -6.59
CA LEU A 23 2.43 -6.87 -6.31
C LEU A 23 2.50 -8.23 -7.02
N GLY A 24 1.69 -9.18 -6.53
CA GLY A 24 1.61 -10.55 -7.05
C GLY A 24 2.58 -11.52 -6.38
N GLU A 25 2.05 -12.63 -5.85
CA GLU A 25 2.81 -13.61 -5.05
C GLU A 25 4.06 -14.13 -5.78
N ASN A 26 3.93 -14.49 -7.06
CA ASN A 26 5.02 -15.01 -7.87
C ASN A 26 6.12 -13.96 -8.11
N SER A 27 5.73 -12.72 -8.42
CA SER A 27 6.67 -11.60 -8.60
C SER A 27 7.40 -11.27 -7.31
N ARG A 28 6.68 -11.23 -6.18
CA ARG A 28 7.27 -10.97 -4.86
C ARG A 28 8.19 -12.09 -4.36
N LYS A 29 7.92 -13.35 -4.72
CA LYS A 29 8.84 -14.47 -4.46
C LYS A 29 10.15 -14.33 -5.24
N LYS A 30 10.10 -13.76 -6.45
CA LYS A 30 11.26 -13.55 -7.34
C LYS A 30 12.08 -12.28 -7.01
N MET A 31 11.61 -11.41 -6.12
CA MET A 31 12.36 -10.22 -5.70
C MET A 31 13.72 -10.61 -5.11
N LYS A 32 14.80 -10.15 -5.75
CA LYS A 32 16.18 -10.36 -5.26
C LYS A 32 16.46 -9.57 -3.98
N ASP A 33 15.87 -8.38 -3.86
CA ASP A 33 16.01 -7.55 -2.67
C ASP A 33 14.98 -7.95 -1.59
N CYS A 34 15.40 -8.86 -0.71
CA CYS A 34 14.62 -9.29 0.44
C CYS A 34 14.35 -8.17 1.46
N LYS A 35 15.23 -7.16 1.56
CA LYS A 35 15.03 -6.04 2.49
C LYS A 35 13.94 -5.11 1.98
N LEU A 36 13.95 -4.82 0.68
CA LEU A 36 12.88 -4.05 0.02
C LEU A 36 11.54 -4.76 0.16
N ARG A 37 11.47 -6.07 -0.10
CA ARG A 37 10.23 -6.86 0.07
C ARG A 37 9.67 -6.76 1.49
N LYS A 38 10.52 -6.89 2.51
CA LYS A 38 10.13 -6.73 3.92
C LYS A 38 9.64 -5.32 4.23
N LYS A 39 10.34 -4.29 3.74
CA LYS A 39 9.97 -2.88 3.92
C LYS A 39 8.61 -2.56 3.30
N GLN A 40 8.34 -3.05 2.10
CA GLN A 40 7.05 -2.90 1.45
C GLN A 40 5.92 -3.58 2.25
N ASN A 41 6.15 -4.82 2.73
CA ASN A 41 5.19 -5.51 3.59
C ASN A 41 4.90 -4.72 4.88
N GLU A 42 5.94 -4.27 5.55
CA GLU A 42 5.81 -3.50 6.79
C GLU A 42 5.02 -2.20 6.57
N SER A 43 5.27 -1.48 5.46
CA SER A 43 4.53 -0.27 5.09
C SER A 43 3.03 -0.56 4.94
N VAL A 44 2.67 -1.60 4.18
CA VAL A 44 1.27 -2.00 3.96
C VAL A 44 0.62 -2.47 5.26
N SER A 45 1.28 -3.32 6.04
CA SER A 45 0.73 -3.82 7.32
C SER A 45 0.52 -2.71 8.34
N ARG A 46 1.43 -1.73 8.42
CA ARG A 46 1.26 -0.55 9.28
C ARG A 46 0.08 0.31 8.84
N ALA A 47 -0.06 0.53 7.53
CA ALA A 47 -1.19 1.27 6.98
C ALA A 47 -2.53 0.56 7.28
N MET A 48 -2.59 -0.75 7.08
CA MET A 48 -3.77 -1.56 7.45
C MET A 48 -4.10 -1.41 8.94
N CYS A 49 -3.11 -1.55 9.82
CA CYS A 49 -3.29 -1.41 11.26
C CYS A 49 -3.82 -0.02 11.64
N ALA A 50 -3.30 1.04 11.02
CA ALA A 50 -3.77 2.40 11.24
C ALA A 50 -5.25 2.54 10.85
N LEU A 51 -5.64 2.09 9.65
CA LEU A 51 -7.03 2.18 9.18
C LEU A 51 -8.00 1.36 10.03
N LEU A 52 -7.64 0.12 10.40
CA LEU A 52 -8.46 -0.73 11.27
C LEU A 52 -8.76 -0.08 12.62
N ASN A 53 -7.80 0.70 13.14
CA ASN A 53 -7.93 1.38 14.44
C ASN A 53 -8.43 2.84 14.33
N SER A 54 -8.76 3.33 13.14
CA SER A 54 -9.14 4.73 12.90
C SER A 54 -10.41 4.89 12.05
N GLY A 55 -11.27 3.87 12.03
CA GLY A 55 -12.57 3.95 11.36
C GLY A 55 -12.56 3.61 9.86
N GLY A 56 -11.45 3.06 9.35
CA GLY A 56 -11.32 2.63 7.95
C GLY A 56 -10.70 3.69 7.03
N GLY A 57 -10.71 3.40 5.73
CA GLY A 57 -10.12 4.23 4.67
C GLY A 57 -9.46 3.38 3.58
N VAL A 58 -8.60 4.00 2.78
CA VAL A 58 -7.95 3.39 1.61
C VAL A 58 -6.43 3.45 1.72
N ILE A 59 -5.76 2.39 1.29
CA ILE A 59 -4.31 2.37 1.10
C ILE A 59 -4.03 2.60 -0.38
N LYS A 60 -3.34 3.69 -0.70
CA LYS A 60 -2.88 3.97 -2.06
C LYS A 60 -1.47 3.42 -2.24
N ALA A 61 -1.30 2.57 -3.25
CA ALA A 61 0.00 2.02 -3.63
C ALA A 61 0.20 2.20 -5.14
N GLU A 62 1.38 2.65 -5.53
CA GLU A 62 1.78 2.67 -6.93
C GLU A 62 2.36 1.30 -7.30
N ILE A 63 1.87 0.69 -8.37
CA ILE A 63 2.34 -0.63 -8.80
C ILE A 63 3.75 -0.47 -9.38
N GLU A 64 4.72 -1.17 -8.80
CA GLU A 64 6.11 -1.08 -9.23
C GLU A 64 6.42 -1.98 -10.43
N ASN A 65 5.79 -3.15 -10.52
CA ASN A 65 6.05 -4.13 -11.58
C ASN A 65 5.04 -4.00 -12.73
N GLU A 66 5.55 -3.72 -13.93
CA GLU A 66 4.76 -3.39 -15.13
C GLU A 66 3.80 -4.51 -15.57
N ASP A 67 4.18 -5.78 -15.37
CA ASP A 67 3.37 -6.94 -15.79
C ASP A 67 2.32 -7.37 -14.75
N TYR A 68 1.96 -6.51 -13.80
CA TYR A 68 0.89 -6.80 -12.86
C TYR A 68 -0.48 -6.68 -13.54
N SER A 69 -1.32 -7.72 -13.44
CA SER A 69 -2.69 -7.76 -13.97
C SER A 69 -3.71 -7.85 -12.85
#